data_AF-X0TS60-F1
#
_entry.id   AF-X0TS60-F1
#
_cell.length_a   1.000
_cell.length_b   1.000
_cell.length_c   1.000
_cell.angle_alpha   90.00
_cell.angle_beta   90.00
_cell.angle_gamma   90.00
#
_symmetry.space_group_name_H-M   'P 1'
#
loop_
_entity.id
_entity.type
_entity.pdbx_description
1 polymer ?
#
loop_
_entity_poly.entity_id
_entity_poly.type
_entity_poly.pdbx_seq_one_letter_code
_entity_poly.pdbx_strand_id
1 'polypeptide(L)'
;METKARRKDEIEGSAPQSVPAGVQTGSAYDVERIRSDFPILYREVYGKPLVYLDNAASAQKPRTVIETMDHVYRFDYANVHRGLHYLSNVATAKYEESRETVRRFLNAPSSDEIIFARNATEAINLVADSFGRMAEIGEGDEIVLSIMEHHSNIVPWHFLRERNGAILKWAPIGTNGELLLDEFERLLTPRTKIVAITHMSNVLGTLVPI
;
A
#
# COMPACT_ATOMS: atom_id res chain seq x y z
N MET A 1 -7.37 -43.42 -53.16
CA MET A 1 -7.88 -42.05 -53.41
C MET A 1 -9.39 -42.11 -53.20
N GLU A 2 -9.99 -41.09 -52.60
CA GLU A 2 -11.39 -40.96 -52.15
C GLU A 2 -11.69 -41.21 -50.65
N THR A 3 -11.35 -40.16 -49.89
CA THR A 3 -12.22 -39.35 -49.01
C THR A 3 -13.43 -40.04 -48.35
N LYS A 4 -13.33 -40.27 -47.03
CA LYS A 4 -14.50 -40.47 -46.15
C LYS A 4 -14.59 -39.32 -45.15
N ALA A 5 -15.55 -38.43 -45.40
CA ALA A 5 -15.90 -37.32 -44.54
C ALA A 5 -16.32 -37.81 -43.14
N ARG A 6 -15.77 -37.18 -42.09
CA ARG A 6 -16.32 -37.23 -40.73
C ARG A 6 -16.71 -35.82 -40.29
N ARG A 7 -17.84 -35.80 -39.60
CA ARG A 7 -18.76 -34.71 -39.27
C ARG A 7 -18.08 -33.57 -38.51
N LYS A 8 -18.51 -32.35 -38.84
CA LYS A 8 -18.44 -31.18 -37.95
C LYS A 8 -19.53 -31.38 -36.90
N ASP A 9 -19.14 -31.71 -35.67
CA ASP A 9 -20.02 -31.54 -34.52
C ASP A 9 -19.72 -30.15 -33.93
N GLU A 10 -20.79 -29.36 -33.88
CA GLU A 10 -20.85 -28.00 -33.36
C GLU A 10 -20.53 -28.02 -31.86
N ILE A 11 -19.53 -27.25 -31.44
CA ILE A 11 -19.32 -26.95 -30.03
C ILE A 11 -20.19 -25.73 -29.73
N GLU A 12 -21.39 -25.97 -29.22
CA GLU A 12 -22.24 -24.94 -28.63
C GLU A 12 -21.49 -24.28 -27.46
N GLY A 13 -21.12 -23.02 -27.66
CA GLY A 13 -20.56 -22.18 -26.60
C GLY A 13 -21.63 -21.87 -25.56
N SER A 14 -21.48 -22.48 -24.39
CA SER A 14 -22.19 -22.09 -23.16
C SER A 14 -22.02 -20.59 -22.90
N ALA A 15 -23.13 -19.86 -22.83
CA ALA A 15 -23.15 -18.44 -22.50
C ALA A 15 -22.63 -18.20 -21.06
N PRO A 16 -21.84 -17.13 -20.82
CA PRO A 16 -21.37 -16.83 -19.47
C PRO A 16 -22.55 -16.52 -18.55
N GLN A 17 -22.57 -17.23 -17.41
CA GLN A 17 -23.54 -17.03 -16.34
C GLN A 17 -23.50 -15.58 -15.83
N SER A 18 -24.68 -15.00 -15.65
CA SER A 18 -24.86 -13.62 -15.19
C SER A 18 -24.30 -13.44 -13.78
N VAL A 19 -23.35 -12.51 -13.64
CA VAL A 19 -22.86 -12.01 -12.35
C VAL A 19 -24.03 -11.34 -11.59
N PRO A 20 -24.21 -11.59 -10.27
CA PRO A 20 -25.31 -11.00 -9.52
C PRO A 20 -25.25 -9.47 -9.55
N ALA A 21 -26.43 -8.85 -9.68
CA ALA A 21 -26.62 -7.41 -9.76
C ALA A 21 -25.99 -6.69 -8.56
N GLY A 22 -25.20 -5.66 -8.87
CA GLY A 22 -24.44 -4.88 -7.92
C GLY A 22 -25.29 -4.16 -6.87
N VAL A 23 -24.67 -3.97 -5.72
CA VAL A 23 -25.04 -3.02 -4.67
C VAL A 23 -25.34 -1.66 -5.31
N GLN A 24 -26.52 -1.10 -5.07
CA GLN A 24 -26.85 0.26 -5.49
C GLN A 24 -25.97 1.25 -4.71
N THR A 25 -25.03 1.89 -5.40
CA THR A 25 -24.18 2.95 -4.82
C THR A 25 -24.87 4.30 -4.92
N GLY A 26 -24.89 5.05 -3.82
CA GLY A 26 -25.29 6.46 -3.79
C GLY A 26 -24.54 7.32 -4.81
N SER A 27 -25.14 8.45 -5.20
CA SER A 27 -24.73 9.45 -6.21
C SER A 27 -23.62 9.03 -7.20
N ALA A 28 -23.93 9.05 -8.51
CA ALA A 28 -22.96 8.75 -9.58
C ALA A 28 -21.58 9.41 -9.36
N TYR A 29 -20.52 8.62 -9.52
CA TYR A 29 -19.12 9.07 -9.39
C TYR A 29 -18.76 10.05 -10.51
N ASP A 30 -18.73 11.35 -10.19
CA ASP A 30 -18.39 12.42 -11.14
C ASP A 30 -16.88 12.69 -11.19
N VAL A 31 -16.21 12.07 -12.16
CA VAL A 31 -14.76 12.19 -12.34
C VAL A 31 -14.32 13.58 -12.78
N GLU A 32 -15.13 14.31 -13.55
CA GLU A 32 -14.77 15.64 -14.04
C GLU A 32 -14.81 16.67 -12.92
N ARG A 33 -15.81 16.56 -12.04
CA ARG A 33 -15.83 17.33 -10.79
C ARG A 33 -14.57 17.08 -9.96
N ILE A 34 -14.16 15.82 -9.77
CA ILE A 34 -12.94 15.47 -9.01
C ILE A 34 -11.69 16.02 -9.70
N ARG A 35 -11.57 15.89 -11.02
CA ARG A 35 -10.41 16.41 -11.79
C ARG A 35 -10.22 17.91 -11.60
N SER A 36 -11.31 18.68 -11.43
CA SER A 36 -11.24 20.12 -11.17
C SER A 36 -10.53 20.50 -9.87
N ASP A 37 -10.43 19.57 -8.91
CA ASP A 37 -9.70 19.75 -7.67
C ASP A 37 -8.18 19.61 -7.85
N PHE A 38 -7.69 19.05 -8.97
CA PHE A 38 -6.26 18.80 -9.22
C PHE A 38 -5.70 19.75 -10.30
N PRO A 39 -5.18 20.94 -9.92
CA PRO A 39 -4.81 21.97 -10.88
C PRO A 39 -3.75 21.53 -11.89
N ILE A 40 -2.84 20.63 -11.50
CA ILE A 40 -1.75 20.16 -12.37
C ILE A 40 -2.25 19.39 -13.62
N LEU A 41 -3.45 18.80 -13.56
CA LEU A 41 -3.99 18.01 -14.67
C LEU A 41 -4.40 18.84 -15.89
N TYR A 42 -4.51 20.17 -15.73
CA TYR A 42 -4.83 21.10 -16.82
C TYR A 42 -3.59 21.66 -17.52
N ARG A 43 -2.39 21.19 -17.15
CA ARG A 43 -1.13 21.62 -17.76
C ARG A 43 -0.91 20.92 -19.10
N GLU A 44 -0.25 21.62 -20.01
CA GLU A 44 0.33 21.02 -21.21
C GLU A 44 1.79 20.60 -21.01
N VAL A 45 2.16 19.45 -21.57
CA VAL A 45 3.54 18.95 -21.62
C VAL A 45 3.86 18.64 -23.07
N TYR A 46 4.93 19.25 -23.60
CA TYR A 46 5.31 19.15 -25.02
C TYR A 46 4.18 19.56 -25.99
N GLY A 47 3.41 20.60 -25.63
CA GLY A 47 2.30 21.13 -26.43
C GLY A 47 1.08 20.21 -26.52
N LYS A 48 0.92 19.28 -25.57
CA LYS A 48 -0.21 18.35 -25.49
C LYS A 48 -0.80 18.32 -24.07
N PRO A 49 -2.10 18.07 -23.91
CA PRO A 49 -2.71 17.88 -22.59
C PRO A 49 -2.02 16.77 -21.80
N LEU A 50 -1.77 17.00 -20.51
CA LEU A 50 -1.17 16.00 -19.63
C LEU A 50 -2.10 14.79 -19.44
N VAL A 51 -1.56 13.59 -19.69
CA VAL A 51 -2.15 12.31 -19.28
C VAL A 51 -1.16 11.64 -18.32
N TYR A 52 -1.38 11.80 -17.02
CA TYR A 52 -0.47 11.32 -15.98
C TYR A 52 -0.86 9.91 -15.50
N LEU A 53 -0.08 8.90 -15.91
CA LEU A 53 -0.31 7.48 -15.61
C LEU A 53 0.79 6.87 -14.73
N ASP A 54 1.37 7.67 -13.84
CA ASP A 54 2.47 7.28 -12.95
C ASP A 54 2.11 7.46 -11.46
N ASN A 55 0.81 7.32 -11.14
CA ASN A 55 0.29 7.56 -9.79
C ASN A 55 0.81 6.55 -8.74
N ALA A 56 1.23 5.36 -9.17
CA ALA A 56 1.82 4.35 -8.30
C ALA A 56 3.19 4.77 -7.74
N ALA A 57 3.91 5.65 -8.45
CA ALA A 57 5.14 6.25 -7.93
C ALA A 57 4.83 7.43 -6.98
N SER A 58 3.97 8.36 -7.39
CA SER A 58 3.42 9.40 -6.51
C SER A 58 2.16 10.03 -7.10
N ALA A 59 1.12 10.22 -6.27
CA ALA A 59 -0.11 10.85 -6.72
C ALA A 59 -0.01 12.38 -6.80
N GLN A 60 -0.83 12.98 -7.65
CA GLN A 60 -1.05 14.43 -7.65
C GLN A 60 -1.87 14.87 -6.42
N LYS A 61 -1.84 16.16 -6.10
CA LYS A 61 -2.40 16.70 -4.86
C LYS A 61 -3.61 17.59 -5.19
N PRO A 62 -4.76 17.39 -4.52
CA PRO A 62 -5.90 18.28 -4.71
C PRO A 62 -5.61 19.64 -4.08
N ARG A 63 -6.33 20.67 -4.53
CA ARG A 63 -6.18 22.06 -4.10
C ARG A 63 -6.27 22.21 -2.58
N THR A 64 -7.20 21.51 -1.95
CA THR A 64 -7.40 21.54 -0.49
C THR A 64 -6.14 21.14 0.30
N VAL A 65 -5.39 20.14 -0.17
CA VAL A 65 -4.12 19.74 0.46
C VAL A 65 -3.06 20.83 0.33
N ILE A 66 -2.94 21.42 -0.86
CA ILE A 66 -1.98 22.50 -1.12
C ILE A 66 -2.31 23.73 -0.26
N GLU A 67 -3.58 24.15 -0.24
CA GLU A 67 -4.05 25.30 0.52
C GLU A 67 -3.91 25.08 2.04
N THR A 68 -4.14 23.86 2.52
CA THR A 68 -3.93 23.52 3.94
C THR A 68 -2.46 23.67 4.32
N MET A 69 -1.55 23.16 3.50
CA MET A 69 -0.10 23.30 3.74
C MET A 69 0.32 24.77 3.71
N ASP A 70 -0.13 25.55 2.72
CA ASP A 70 0.15 26.99 2.64
C ASP A 70 -0.39 27.74 3.86
N HIS A 71 -1.61 27.43 4.30
CA HIS A 71 -2.23 28.05 5.47
C HIS A 71 -1.45 27.76 6.75
N VAL A 72 -1.06 26.49 6.98
CA VAL A 72 -0.28 26.10 8.16
C VAL A 72 1.01 26.92 8.24
N TYR A 73 1.74 27.07 7.14
CA TYR A 73 3.00 27.83 7.14
C TYR A 73 2.83 29.34 7.29
N ARG A 74 1.72 29.90 6.80
CA ARG A 74 1.47 31.35 6.88
C ARG A 74 0.88 31.79 8.22
N PHE A 75 0.05 30.95 8.84
CA PHE A 75 -0.82 31.38 9.94
C PHE A 75 -0.67 30.58 11.23
N ASP A 76 -0.30 29.29 11.17
CA ASP A 76 -0.33 28.41 12.35
C ASP A 76 1.05 27.90 12.79
N TYR A 77 2.11 28.16 12.02
CA TYR A 77 3.38 27.47 12.20
C TYR A 77 4.05 27.75 13.54
N ALA A 78 4.27 26.68 14.30
CA ALA A 78 5.10 26.63 15.49
C ALA A 78 5.56 25.18 15.74
N ASN A 79 6.58 25.00 16.58
CA ASN A 79 6.91 23.67 17.09
C ASN A 79 5.76 23.14 17.95
N VAL A 80 5.48 21.85 17.82
CA VAL A 80 4.44 21.14 18.57
C VAL A 80 4.90 20.71 19.98
N HIS A 81 3.94 20.42 20.86
CA HIS A 81 4.07 19.83 22.20
C HIS A 81 4.82 20.63 23.30
N ARG A 82 5.66 21.61 22.96
CA ARG A 82 6.59 22.23 23.94
C ARG A 82 6.38 23.72 24.22
N GLY A 83 5.42 24.38 23.57
CA GLY A 83 5.16 25.81 23.76
C GLY A 83 3.85 26.08 24.50
N LEU A 84 3.90 27.02 25.45
CA LEU A 84 2.72 27.52 26.18
C LEU A 84 1.98 28.65 25.43
N HIS A 85 2.56 29.13 24.32
CA HIS A 85 2.00 30.23 23.53
C HIS A 85 0.93 29.74 22.55
N TYR A 86 0.07 30.66 22.14
CA TYR A 86 -1.08 30.40 21.27
C TYR A 86 -0.75 29.53 20.05
N LEU A 87 0.23 29.94 19.22
CA LEU A 87 0.56 29.22 17.98
C LEU A 87 1.06 27.78 18.23
N SER A 88 1.79 27.52 19.32
CA SER A 88 2.22 26.16 19.66
C SER A 88 1.04 25.26 20.00
N ASN A 89 0.05 25.78 20.74
CA ASN A 89 -1.16 25.04 21.07
C ASN A 89 -1.99 24.74 19.80
N VAL A 90 -2.12 25.72 18.89
CA VAL A 90 -2.82 25.55 17.60
C VAL A 90 -2.12 24.49 16.75
N ALA A 91 -0.81 24.59 16.56
CA ALA A 91 -0.03 23.62 15.77
C ALA A 91 -0.14 22.20 16.37
N THR A 92 -0.06 22.07 17.70
CA THR A 92 -0.18 20.78 18.38
C THR A 92 -1.57 20.16 18.20
N ALA A 93 -2.63 20.97 18.34
CA ALA A 93 -3.99 20.48 18.15
C ALA A 93 -4.23 19.98 16.72
N LYS A 94 -3.78 20.73 15.69
CA LYS A 94 -3.90 20.33 14.28
C LYS A 94 -3.09 19.07 13.95
N TYR A 95 -1.90 18.93 14.54
CA TYR A 95 -1.07 17.75 14.37
C TYR A 95 -1.72 16.48 14.96
N GLU A 96 -2.27 16.57 16.18
CA GLU A 96 -2.97 15.45 16.80
C GLU A 96 -4.32 15.15 16.15
N GLU A 97 -5.04 16.15 15.63
CA GLU A 97 -6.23 15.95 14.80
C GLU A 97 -5.90 15.20 13.50
N SER A 98 -4.73 15.45 12.92
CA SER A 98 -4.24 14.71 11.76
C SER A 98 -3.99 13.24 12.12
N ARG A 99 -3.43 12.96 13.30
CA ARG A 99 -3.24 11.59 13.82
C ARG A 99 -4.58 10.87 13.99
N GLU A 100 -5.56 11.53 14.58
CA GLU A 100 -6.90 10.99 14.78
C GLU A 100 -7.63 10.76 13.44
N THR A 101 -7.39 11.60 12.43
CA THR A 101 -7.89 11.37 11.06
C THR A 101 -7.29 10.11 10.44
N VAL A 102 -5.98 9.90 10.58
CA VAL A 102 -5.31 8.66 10.11
C VAL A 102 -5.82 7.43 10.88
N ARG A 103 -5.98 7.54 12.21
CA ARG A 103 -6.56 6.47 13.03
C ARG A 103 -7.93 6.05 12.51
N ARG A 104 -8.84 7.00 12.26
CA ARG A 104 -10.16 6.72 11.67
C ARG A 104 -10.06 6.10 10.28
N PHE A 105 -9.19 6.64 9.43
CA PHE A 105 -9.02 6.15 8.06
C PHE A 105 -8.58 4.68 8.03
N LEU A 106 -7.68 4.28 8.93
CA LEU A 106 -7.21 2.91 9.08
C LEU A 106 -8.09 2.05 10.02
N ASN A 107 -9.12 2.64 10.62
CA ASN A 107 -9.94 2.02 11.66
C ASN A 107 -9.13 1.43 12.84
N ALA A 108 -8.04 2.10 13.24
CA ALA A 108 -7.22 1.66 14.36
C ALA A 108 -7.94 1.92 15.71
N PRO A 109 -7.78 1.04 16.72
CA PRO A 109 -8.46 1.20 18.00
C PRO A 109 -8.01 2.43 18.80
N SER A 110 -6.75 2.86 18.70
CA SER A 110 -6.23 4.05 19.37
C SER A 110 -5.37 4.93 18.47
N SER A 111 -5.36 6.25 18.71
CA SER A 111 -4.44 7.17 18.05
C SER A 111 -2.99 6.91 18.47
N ASP A 112 -2.77 6.32 19.65
CA ASP A 112 -1.44 5.98 20.15
C ASP A 112 -0.76 4.87 19.33
N GLU A 113 -1.52 4.15 18.52
CA GLU A 113 -1.02 3.12 17.60
C GLU A 113 -0.61 3.71 16.23
N ILE A 114 -0.79 5.02 16.04
CA ILE A 114 -0.41 5.72 14.80
C ILE A 114 0.91 6.45 15.03
N ILE A 115 2.00 5.91 14.47
CA ILE A 115 3.32 6.54 14.49
C ILE A 115 3.59 7.21 13.15
N PHE A 116 3.79 8.54 13.18
CA PHE A 116 4.19 9.27 11.98
C PHE A 116 5.68 9.04 11.67
N ALA A 117 5.96 8.60 10.45
CA ALA A 117 7.29 8.51 9.86
C ALA A 117 7.33 9.36 8.58
N ARG A 118 8.53 9.65 8.06
CA ARG A 118 8.74 10.38 6.81
C ARG A 118 8.09 9.69 5.61
N ASN A 119 8.12 8.36 5.58
CA ASN A 119 7.51 7.52 4.56
C ASN A 119 7.38 6.07 5.04
N ALA A 120 6.71 5.23 4.24
CA ALA A 120 6.56 3.80 4.54
C ALA A 120 7.89 3.05 4.67
N THR A 121 8.94 3.48 3.96
CA THR A 121 10.28 2.85 4.06
C THR A 121 10.85 3.05 5.46
N GLU A 122 10.76 4.25 6.02
CA GLU A 122 11.19 4.52 7.39
C GLU A 122 10.32 3.77 8.41
N ALA A 123 9.01 3.70 8.20
CA ALA A 123 8.12 2.94 9.08
C ALA A 123 8.50 1.44 9.14
N ILE A 124 8.81 0.81 8.01
CA ILE A 124 9.26 -0.59 7.97
C ILE A 124 10.64 -0.73 8.66
N ASN A 125 11.56 0.21 8.44
CA ASN A 125 12.85 0.20 9.14
C ASN A 125 12.69 0.34 10.65
N LEU A 126 11.76 1.19 11.12
CA LEU A 126 11.45 1.34 12.54
C LEU A 126 11.00 0.00 13.13
N VAL A 127 10.11 -0.74 12.45
CA VAL A 127 9.68 -2.07 12.89
C VAL A 127 10.84 -3.06 12.86
N ALA A 128 11.56 -3.19 11.74
CA ALA A 128 12.66 -4.14 11.61
C ALA A 128 13.74 -3.93 12.69
N ASP A 129 14.09 -2.68 13.00
CA ASP A 129 15.09 -2.35 14.01
C ASP A 129 14.56 -2.51 15.45
N SER A 130 13.36 -1.99 15.76
CA SER A 130 12.81 -2.05 17.12
C SER A 130 12.30 -3.45 17.48
N PHE A 131 11.40 -4.00 16.69
CA PHE A 131 10.84 -5.34 16.88
C PHE A 131 11.91 -6.40 16.69
N GLY A 132 12.77 -6.29 15.68
CA GLY A 132 13.84 -7.27 15.45
C GLY A 132 14.78 -7.42 16.65
N ARG A 133 15.12 -6.32 17.34
CA ARG A 133 15.87 -6.35 18.60
C ARG A 133 15.04 -6.90 19.77
N MET A 134 13.80 -6.44 19.92
CA MET A 134 12.93 -6.86 21.02
C MET A 134 12.59 -8.35 20.99
N ALA A 135 12.36 -8.89 19.79
CA ALA A 135 12.05 -10.30 19.56
C ALA A 135 13.32 -11.17 19.41
N GLU A 136 14.51 -10.57 19.58
CA GLU A 136 15.82 -11.22 19.48
C GLU A 136 15.98 -12.04 18.19
N ILE A 137 15.47 -11.52 17.06
CA ILE A 137 15.52 -12.22 15.78
C ILE A 137 16.98 -12.43 15.38
N GLY A 138 17.38 -13.69 15.32
CA GLY A 138 18.77 -14.08 15.14
C GLY A 138 18.95 -15.40 14.39
N GLU A 139 20.01 -16.14 14.74
CA GLU A 139 20.48 -17.27 13.96
C GLU A 139 19.43 -18.37 13.80
N GLY A 140 19.08 -18.64 12.53
CA GLY A 140 18.11 -19.67 12.15
C GLY A 140 16.64 -19.29 12.37
N ASP A 141 16.35 -18.10 12.88
CA ASP A 141 14.98 -17.57 12.92
C ASP A 141 14.53 -17.11 11.55
N GLU A 142 13.24 -17.28 11.25
CA GLU A 142 12.71 -17.13 9.91
C GLU A 142 11.85 -15.87 9.79
N ILE A 143 12.08 -15.13 8.71
CA ILE A 143 11.29 -13.98 8.27
C ILE A 143 10.68 -14.34 6.92
N VAL A 144 9.35 -14.34 6.84
CA VAL A 144 8.63 -14.72 5.61
C VAL A 144 8.24 -13.46 4.85
N LEU A 145 8.64 -13.41 3.58
CA LEU A 145 8.31 -12.37 2.60
C LEU A 145 7.64 -13.01 1.39
N SER A 146 7.02 -12.23 0.51
CA SER A 146 6.64 -12.69 -0.83
C SER A 146 7.69 -12.29 -1.88
N ILE A 147 7.66 -12.92 -3.05
CA ILE A 147 8.48 -12.44 -4.17
C ILE A 147 7.96 -11.14 -4.80
N MET A 148 6.79 -10.64 -4.37
CA MET A 148 6.18 -9.39 -4.85
C MET A 148 6.62 -8.16 -4.07
N GLU A 149 7.45 -8.33 -3.03
CA GLU A 149 7.78 -7.24 -2.12
C GLU A 149 8.55 -6.11 -2.82
N HIS A 150 8.16 -4.87 -2.50
CA HIS A 150 8.97 -3.71 -2.82
C HIS A 150 10.29 -3.76 -2.03
N HIS A 151 11.38 -3.22 -2.57
CA HIS A 151 12.69 -3.24 -1.88
C HIS A 151 12.66 -2.66 -0.46
N SER A 152 11.80 -1.67 -0.22
CA SER A 152 11.58 -1.11 1.13
C SER A 152 11.08 -2.12 2.15
N ASN A 153 10.39 -3.17 1.71
CA ASN A 153 9.94 -4.29 2.53
C ASN A 153 10.84 -5.54 2.38
N ILE A 154 12.05 -5.40 1.82
CA ILE A 154 13.05 -6.48 1.72
C ILE A 154 14.31 -6.09 2.48
N VAL A 155 14.89 -4.93 2.14
CA VAL A 155 16.22 -4.52 2.59
C VAL A 155 16.34 -4.43 4.13
N PRO A 156 15.34 -3.92 4.88
CA PRO A 156 15.44 -3.89 6.35
C PRO A 156 15.60 -5.30 6.96
N TRP A 157 14.86 -6.28 6.44
CA TRP A 157 14.93 -7.68 6.89
C TRP A 157 16.21 -8.35 6.43
N HIS A 158 16.71 -8.01 5.23
CA HIS A 158 18.01 -8.46 4.75
C HIS A 158 19.14 -8.05 5.71
N PHE A 159 19.09 -6.86 6.30
CA PHE A 159 20.09 -6.49 7.31
C PHE A 159 20.01 -7.31 8.60
N LEU A 160 18.83 -7.76 9.03
CA LEU A 160 18.73 -8.71 10.15
C LEU A 160 19.33 -10.07 9.79
N ARG A 161 19.11 -10.54 8.55
CA ARG A 161 19.82 -11.72 8.03
C ARG A 161 21.33 -11.56 8.10
N GLU A 162 21.86 -10.49 7.52
CA GLU A 162 23.32 -10.28 7.41
C GLU A 162 24.00 -10.05 8.76
N ARG A 163 23.33 -9.36 9.69
CA ARG A 163 23.92 -8.99 10.99
C ARG A 163 23.70 -10.04 12.08
N ASN A 164 22.55 -10.72 12.06
CA ASN A 164 22.12 -11.57 13.16
C ASN A 164 21.93 -13.05 12.77
N GLY A 165 22.06 -13.40 11.49
CA GLY A 165 21.92 -14.79 11.02
C GLY A 165 20.47 -15.26 10.79
N ALA A 166 19.51 -14.34 10.71
CA ALA A 166 18.13 -14.66 10.35
C ALA A 166 18.03 -15.22 8.91
N ILE A 167 16.99 -16.00 8.64
CA ILE A 167 16.72 -16.64 7.35
C ILE A 167 15.52 -15.96 6.69
N LEU A 168 15.69 -15.48 5.47
CA LEU A 168 14.57 -15.00 4.65
C LEU A 168 13.93 -16.17 3.89
N LYS A 169 12.62 -16.33 4.04
CA LYS A 169 11.79 -17.28 3.29
C LYS A 169 10.93 -16.51 2.30
N TRP A 170 10.78 -17.05 1.09
CA TRP A 170 10.16 -16.35 -0.02
C TRP A 170 8.94 -17.11 -0.52
N ALA A 171 7.76 -16.56 -0.26
CA ALA A 171 6.49 -17.10 -0.73
C ALA A 171 6.39 -16.87 -2.26
N PRO A 172 6.22 -17.95 -3.04
CA PRO A 172 6.16 -17.86 -4.49
C PRO A 172 4.81 -17.32 -4.97
N ILE A 173 4.78 -16.90 -6.23
CA ILE A 173 3.55 -16.54 -6.94
C ILE A 173 3.32 -17.48 -8.12
N GLY A 174 2.04 -17.61 -8.50
CA GLY A 174 1.62 -18.31 -9.70
C GLY A 174 1.92 -17.52 -10.97
N THR A 175 1.66 -18.14 -12.12
CA THR A 175 1.86 -17.50 -13.42
C THR A 175 0.91 -16.35 -13.69
N ASN A 176 -0.20 -16.23 -12.94
CA ASN A 176 -1.14 -15.11 -13.05
C ASN A 176 -0.82 -13.98 -12.07
N GLY A 177 0.29 -14.08 -11.33
CA GLY A 177 0.73 -13.08 -10.35
C GLY A 177 0.06 -13.20 -8.99
N GLU A 178 -0.70 -14.26 -8.73
CA GLU A 178 -1.36 -14.56 -7.46
C GLU A 178 -0.38 -15.17 -6.45
N LEU A 179 -0.54 -14.83 -5.16
CA LEU A 179 0.21 -15.50 -4.09
C LEU A 179 -0.27 -16.96 -3.98
N LEU A 180 0.67 -17.91 -4.00
CA LEU A 180 0.35 -19.32 -3.80
C LEU A 180 0.18 -19.61 -2.30
N LEU A 181 -1.06 -19.54 -1.79
CA LEU A 181 -1.35 -19.63 -0.36
C LEU A 181 -0.89 -20.95 0.29
N ASP A 182 -1.11 -22.09 -0.38
CA ASP A 182 -0.66 -23.39 0.13
C ASP A 182 0.87 -23.43 0.30
N GLU A 183 1.61 -22.78 -0.61
CA GLU A 183 3.06 -22.69 -0.52
C GLU A 183 3.50 -21.67 0.54
N PHE A 184 2.78 -20.56 0.69
CA PHE A 184 3.00 -19.61 1.79
C PHE A 184 2.82 -20.28 3.16
N GLU A 185 1.73 -21.04 3.36
CA GLU A 185 1.46 -21.72 4.63
C GLU A 185 2.58 -22.72 4.99
N ARG A 186 3.11 -23.44 4.00
CA ARG A 186 4.24 -24.36 4.20
C ARG A 186 5.55 -23.68 4.63
N LEU A 187 5.69 -22.37 4.42
CA LEU A 187 6.85 -21.61 4.89
C LEU A 187 6.76 -21.26 6.37
N LEU A 188 5.57 -21.34 6.97
CA LEU A 188 5.36 -21.04 8.38
C LEU A 188 5.82 -22.21 9.24
N THR A 189 6.83 -21.99 10.06
CA THR A 189 7.40 -22.98 10.97
C THR A 189 7.48 -22.43 12.40
N PRO A 190 7.79 -23.25 13.41
CA PRO A 190 8.07 -22.75 14.77
C PRO A 190 9.22 -21.75 14.86
N ARG A 191 10.06 -21.63 13.81
CA ARG A 191 11.14 -20.63 13.73
C ARG A 191 10.69 -19.31 13.12
N THR A 192 9.49 -19.23 12.55
CA THR A 192 8.96 -17.99 11.98
C THR A 192 8.69 -16.96 13.07
N LYS A 193 9.37 -15.80 12.99
CA LYS A 193 9.22 -14.69 13.94
C LYS A 193 8.32 -13.57 13.42
N ILE A 194 8.32 -13.36 12.10
CA ILE A 194 7.49 -12.34 11.48
C ILE A 194 7.20 -12.68 10.02
N VAL A 195 5.99 -12.34 9.58
CA VAL A 195 5.61 -12.26 8.16
C VAL A 195 5.55 -10.78 7.80
N ALA A 196 6.28 -10.36 6.78
CA ALA A 196 6.19 -9.01 6.24
C ALA A 196 5.80 -9.09 4.76
N ILE A 197 4.53 -8.81 4.48
CA ILE A 197 3.94 -9.00 3.15
C ILE A 197 3.21 -7.75 2.67
N THR A 198 3.27 -7.47 1.38
CA THR A 198 2.51 -6.38 0.78
C THR A 198 1.01 -6.67 0.83
N HIS A 199 0.19 -5.63 1.02
CA HIS A 199 -1.26 -5.73 0.83
C HIS A 199 -1.63 -5.73 -0.67
N MET A 200 -0.87 -5.00 -1.50
CA MET A 200 -1.04 -4.95 -2.96
C MET A 200 0.31 -4.82 -3.64
N SER A 201 0.60 -5.66 -4.64
CA SER A 201 1.83 -5.52 -5.42
C SER A 201 1.83 -4.22 -6.21
N ASN A 202 2.88 -3.40 -6.06
CA ASN A 202 3.01 -2.15 -6.83
C ASN A 202 3.37 -2.38 -8.31
N VAL A 203 3.72 -3.61 -8.69
CA VAL A 203 4.03 -4.00 -10.07
C VAL A 203 2.88 -4.76 -10.70
N LEU A 204 2.38 -5.79 -10.02
CA LEU A 204 1.35 -6.68 -10.58
C LEU A 204 -0.07 -6.18 -10.33
N GLY A 205 -0.28 -5.32 -9.34
CA GLY A 205 -1.62 -4.93 -8.88
C GLY A 205 -2.37 -6.04 -8.12
N THR A 206 -1.74 -7.20 -7.89
CA THR A 206 -2.31 -8.31 -7.12
C THR A 206 -2.62 -7.86 -5.69
N LEU A 207 -3.85 -8.08 -5.25
CA LEU A 207 -4.25 -7.98 -3.84
C LEU A 207 -3.91 -9.28 -3.11
N VAL A 208 -3.23 -9.16 -1.98
CA VAL A 208 -2.92 -10.28 -1.10
C VAL A 208 -4.05 -10.46 -0.08
N PRO A 209 -4.50 -11.70 0.19
CA PRO A 209 -5.51 -11.96 1.21
C PRO A 209 -4.85 -11.91 2.61
N ILE A 210 -4.79 -10.71 3.19
CA ILE A 210 -4.30 -10.43 4.56
C ILE A 210 -5.27 -10.96 5.62
#